data_AF-A0AAW7VKJ1-F1
#
_entry.id   AF-A0AAW7VKJ1-F1
#
_cell.length_a   1.000
_cell.length_b   1.000
_cell.length_c   1.000
_cell.angle_alpha   90.00
_cell.angle_beta   90.00
_cell.angle_gamma   90.00
#
_symmetry.space_group_name_H-M   'P 1'
#
loop_
_entity.id
_entity.type
_entity.pdbx_description
1 polymer ?
#
loop_
_entity_poly.entity_id
_entity_poly.type
_entity_poly.pdbx_seq_one_letter_code
_entity_poly.pdbx_strand_id
1 'polypeptide(L)'
;DTYSDFSWGSRLWLLEREKLTEDVRLRVEDYARLSMQPLLRAGYVRNATVTARIIVPDCIAFQVVLTRPDKTTLTIEITRRWEATIN
;
A
#
# COMPACT_ATOMS: atom_id res chain seq x y z
N ASP A 1 12.34 -21.40 -6.78
CA ASP A 1 11.03 -21.66 -6.19
C ASP A 1 11.00 -20.96 -4.84
N THR A 2 10.52 -19.72 -4.80
CA THR A 2 10.56 -18.90 -3.57
C THR A 2 9.21 -19.04 -2.89
N TYR A 3 9.05 -20.10 -2.10
CA TYR A 3 7.89 -20.29 -1.23
C TYR A 3 8.04 -19.38 -0.01
N SER A 4 7.11 -18.45 0.14
CA SER A 4 7.05 -17.55 1.27
C SER A 4 5.88 -17.97 2.14
N ASP A 5 6.14 -18.27 3.42
CA ASP A 5 5.14 -18.74 4.40
C ASP A 5 4.02 -17.71 4.70
N PHE A 6 4.09 -16.53 4.07
CA PHE A 6 3.18 -15.42 4.22
C PHE A 6 2.85 -14.83 2.85
N SER A 7 1.59 -14.44 2.63
CA SER A 7 1.15 -13.86 1.35
C SER A 7 1.95 -12.60 1.03
N TRP A 8 2.85 -12.70 0.05
CA TRP A 8 3.59 -11.56 -0.48
C TRP A 8 2.72 -10.81 -1.48
N GLY A 9 2.75 -9.47 -1.37
CA GLY A 9 2.02 -8.58 -2.25
C GLY A 9 0.73 -8.03 -1.61
N SER A 10 0.55 -6.73 -1.78
CA SER A 10 -0.71 -6.05 -1.50
C SER A 10 -1.70 -6.49 -2.57
N ARG A 11 -2.88 -6.98 -2.18
CA ARG A 11 -3.95 -7.38 -3.11
C ARG A 11 -4.59 -6.18 -3.83
N LEU A 12 -3.80 -5.13 -4.08
CA LEU A 12 -4.20 -3.89 -4.74
C LEU A 12 -4.72 -4.16 -6.16
N TRP A 13 -4.25 -5.22 -6.81
CA TRP A 13 -4.75 -5.68 -8.10
C TRP A 13 -6.23 -6.13 -8.07
N LEU A 14 -6.77 -6.52 -6.91
CA LEU A 14 -8.20 -6.82 -6.78
C LEU A 14 -9.06 -5.55 -6.92
N LEU A 15 -8.51 -4.40 -6.53
CA LEU A 15 -9.24 -3.14 -6.46
C LEU A 15 -9.20 -2.39 -7.78
N GLU A 16 -8.26 -2.69 -8.70
CA GLU A 16 -8.10 -1.98 -9.98
C GLU A 16 -9.35 -2.00 -10.89
N ARG A 17 -10.32 -2.89 -10.63
CA ARG A 17 -11.59 -2.97 -11.37
C ARG A 17 -12.78 -2.30 -10.67
N GLU A 18 -12.58 -1.81 -9.45
CA GLU A 18 -13.63 -1.14 -8.68
C GLU A 18 -13.55 0.39 -8.89
N LYS A 19 -14.71 1.07 -8.86
CA LYS A 19 -14.74 2.54 -8.93
C LYS A 19 -13.98 3.12 -7.73
N LEU A 20 -13.15 4.13 -7.99
CA LEU A 20 -12.41 4.83 -6.95
C LEU A 20 -13.38 5.54 -6.02
N THR A 21 -13.64 4.92 -4.88
CA THR A 21 -14.53 5.41 -3.81
C THR A 21 -13.76 5.47 -2.50
N GLU A 22 -14.30 6.18 -1.51
CA GLU A 22 -13.67 6.24 -0.18
C GLU A 22 -13.55 4.86 0.48
N ASP A 23 -14.48 3.94 0.23
CA ASP A 23 -14.42 2.55 0.70
C ASP A 23 -13.23 1.80 0.08
N VAL A 24 -13.05 1.94 -1.24
CA VAL A 24 -11.89 1.37 -1.94
C VAL A 24 -10.59 1.97 -1.42
N ARG A 25 -10.53 3.29 -1.18
CA ARG A 25 -9.35 3.93 -0.55
C ARG A 25 -9.01 3.32 0.80
N LEU A 26 -10.01 3.06 1.65
CA LEU A 26 -9.80 2.43 2.96
C LEU A 26 -9.28 1.01 2.83
N ARG A 27 -9.87 0.19 1.93
CA ARG A 27 -9.39 -1.18 1.66
C ARG A 27 -7.98 -1.20 1.09
N VAL A 28 -7.68 -0.26 0.20
CA VAL A 28 -6.36 -0.05 -0.37
C VAL A 28 -5.33 0.20 0.75
N GLU A 29 -5.65 1.10 1.68
CA GLU A 29 -4.78 1.43 2.82
C GLU A 29 -4.59 0.23 3.76
N ASP A 30 -5.67 -0.50 4.05
CA ASP A 30 -5.63 -1.71 4.88
C ASP A 30 -4.75 -2.80 4.24
N TYR A 31 -4.96 -3.11 2.96
CA TYR A 31 -4.15 -4.08 2.24
C TYR A 31 -2.69 -3.70 2.17
N ALA A 32 -2.38 -2.43 1.92
CA ALA A 32 -1.02 -1.94 1.93
C ALA A 32 -0.38 -2.07 3.32
N ARG A 33 -1.13 -1.77 4.39
CA ARG A 33 -0.69 -1.96 5.78
C ARG A 33 -0.43 -3.42 6.10
N LEU A 34 -1.32 -4.34 5.69
CA LEU A 34 -1.15 -5.77 5.89
C LEU A 34 0.13 -6.28 5.21
N SER A 35 0.42 -5.81 4.00
CA SER A 35 1.63 -6.18 3.27
C SER A 35 2.93 -5.60 3.87
N MET A 36 2.84 -4.64 4.79
CA MET A 36 4.00 -4.15 5.56
C MET A 36 4.27 -4.98 6.82
N GLN A 37 3.31 -5.79 7.29
CA GLN A 37 3.49 -6.62 8.49
C GLN A 37 4.73 -7.53 8.44
N PRO A 38 5.09 -8.13 7.30
CA PRO A 38 6.31 -8.94 7.24
C PRO A 38 7.58 -8.14 7.50
N LEU A 39 7.65 -6.88 7.06
CA LEU A 39 8.80 -6.00 7.30
C LEU A 39 8.93 -5.65 8.79
N LEU A 40 7.80 -5.45 9.46
CA LEU A 40 7.74 -5.23 10.91
C LEU A 40 8.16 -6.50 11.67
N ARG A 41 7.63 -7.66 11.28
CA ARG A 41 7.91 -8.96 11.93
C ARG A 41 9.37 -9.38 11.77
N ALA A 42 9.98 -9.12 10.60
CA ALA A 42 11.39 -9.39 10.35
C ALA A 42 12.33 -8.37 11.02
N GLY A 43 11.81 -7.32 11.67
CA GLY A 43 12.61 -6.32 12.38
C GLY A 43 13.32 -5.30 11.48
N TYR A 44 13.06 -5.30 10.17
CA TYR A 44 13.65 -4.33 9.24
C TYR A 44 13.17 -2.91 9.48
N VAL A 45 11.93 -2.77 9.95
CA VAL A 45 11.31 -1.48 10.26
C VAL A 45 10.69 -1.55 11.65
N ARG A 46 10.84 -0.48 12.41
CA ARG A 46 10.25 -0.32 13.75
C ARG A 46 8.81 0.16 13.66
N ASN A 47 8.52 1.02 12.70
CA ASN A 47 7.17 1.52 12.45
C ASN A 47 6.94 1.63 10.94
N ALA A 48 5.71 1.37 10.53
CA ALA A 48 5.27 1.49 9.14
C ALA A 48 3.91 2.19 9.13
N THR A 49 3.88 3.39 8.55
CA THR A 49 2.66 4.17 8.36
C THR A 49 2.34 4.19 6.87
N VAL A 50 1.12 3.80 6.53
CA VAL A 50 0.62 3.89 5.15
C VAL A 50 -0.53 4.88 5.13
N THR A 51 -0.55 5.72 4.11
CA THR A 51 -1.62 6.69 3.87
C THR A 51 -2.01 6.62 2.40
N ALA A 52 -3.29 6.37 2.14
CA ALA A 52 -3.85 6.39 0.78
C ALA A 52 -4.72 7.64 0.61
N ARG A 53 -4.52 8.36 -0.51
CA ARG A 53 -5.31 9.56 -0.86
C ARG A 53 -5.80 9.45 -2.30
N ILE A 54 -7.07 9.81 -2.51
CA ILE A 54 -7.64 9.96 -3.85
C ILE A 54 -7.24 11.35 -4.37
N ILE A 55 -6.60 11.38 -5.54
CA ILE A 55 -6.27 12.59 -6.29
C ILE A 55 -7.19 12.64 -7.51
N VAL A 56 -7.98 13.69 -7.63
CA VAL A 56 -8.85 13.91 -8.79
C VAL A 56 -8.04 14.27 -10.05
N PRO A 57 -8.45 13.83 -11.25
CA PRO A 57 -9.71 13.14 -11.54
C PRO A 57 -9.73 11.63 -11.23
N ASP A 58 -8.65 10.86 -11.40
CA ASP A 58 -8.67 9.40 -11.22
C ASP A 58 -7.27 8.87 -10.86
N CYS A 59 -6.65 9.41 -9.83
CA CYS A 59 -5.35 8.96 -9.35
C CYS A 59 -5.45 8.57 -7.89
N ILE A 60 -4.63 7.62 -7.47
CA ILE A 60 -4.43 7.30 -6.07
C ILE A 60 -2.97 7.55 -5.72
N ALA A 61 -2.76 8.40 -4.73
CA ALA A 61 -1.46 8.62 -4.13
C ALA A 61 -1.33 7.77 -2.88
N PHE A 62 -0.22 7.06 -2.82
CA PHE A 62 0.20 6.25 -1.70
C PHE A 62 1.42 6.88 -1.08
N GLN A 63 1.35 7.15 0.21
CA GLN A 63 2.49 7.56 0.98
C GLN A 63 2.77 6.49 2.02
N VAL A 64 3.97 5.96 1.97
CA VAL A 64 4.45 4.90 2.86
C VAL A 64 5.65 5.45 3.60
N VAL A 65 5.52 5.60 4.91
CA VAL A 65 6.59 6.07 5.80
C VAL A 65 7.06 4.91 6.65
N LEU A 66 8.29 4.47 6.41
CA LEU A 66 8.96 3.42 7.15
C LEU A 66 9.99 4.04 8.09
N THR A 67 9.86 3.77 9.39
CA THR A 67 10.88 4.16 10.38
C THR A 67 11.75 2.95 10.67
N ARG A 68 13.03 3.00 10.34
CA ARG A 68 14.00 1.95 10.71
C ARG A 68 14.34 2.01 12.21
N PRO A 69 14.81 0.90 12.79
CA PRO A 69 15.29 0.89 14.19
C PRO A 69 16.44 1.89 14.42
N ASP A 70 17.23 2.18 13.38
CA ASP A 70 18.33 3.16 13.38
C ASP A 70 17.85 4.63 13.35
N LYS A 71 16.57 4.90 13.61
CA LYS A 71 15.89 6.22 13.51
C LYS A 71 15.84 6.85 12.12
N THR A 72 16.49 6.26 11.12
CA THR A 72 16.35 6.67 9.73
C THR A 72 14.92 6.44 9.23
N THR A 73 14.32 7.47 8.64
CA THR A 73 13.00 7.41 8.01
C THR A 73 13.12 7.29 6.50
N LEU A 74 12.44 6.31 5.94
CA LEU A 74 12.29 6.14 4.50
C LEU A 74 10.84 6.48 4.13
N THR A 75 10.67 7.55 3.37
CA THR A 75 9.37 7.93 2.81
C THR A 75 9.35 7.52 1.35
N ILE A 76 8.35 6.73 0.98
CA ILE A 76 8.09 6.29 -0.38
C ILE A 76 6.73 6.84 -0.77
N GLU A 77 6.72 7.62 -1.85
CA GLU A 77 5.49 8.16 -2.42
C GLU A 77 5.30 7.54 -3.80
N ILE A 78 4.14 6.93 -4.00
CA ILE A 78 3.76 6.28 -5.25
C ILE A 78 2.44 6.88 -5.68
N THR A 79 2.43 7.52 -6.83
CA THR A 79 1.21 7.97 -7.47
C THR A 79 0.90 7.03 -8.62
N ARG A 80 -0.26 6.38 -8.57
CA ARG A 80 -0.73 5.51 -9.64
C ARG A 80 -2.01 6.08 -10.22
N ARG A 81 -2.09 6.16 -11.54
CA ARG A 81 -3.36 6.46 -12.23
C ARG A 81 -4.30 5.27 -12.08
N TRP A 82 -5.54 5.55 -11.71
CA TRP A 82 -6.60 4.57 -11.55
C TRP A 82 -7.36 4.44 -12.87
N GLU A 83 -6.87 3.58 -13.74
CA GLU A 83 -7.54 3.26 -14.99
C GLU A 83 -8.61 2.19 -14.71
N ALA A 84 -9.71 2.59 -14.07
CA ALA A 84 -10.88 1.72 -14.00
C ALA A 84 -11.31 1.44 -15.44
N THR A 85 -11.09 0.22 -15.93
CA THR A 85 -11.49 -0.18 -17.28
C THR A 85 -13.01 -0.04 -17.34
N ILE A 86 -13.47 1.03 -17.98
CA ILE A 86 -14.87 1.18 -18.38
C ILE A 86 -15.08 0.13 -19.46
N ASN A 87 -15.68 -0.99 -19.07
CA ASN A 87 -16.07 -2.05 -19.98
C ASN A 87 -17.57 -1.95 -20.24
#